data_AF-A0A830B9W6-F1
#
_entry.id   AF-A0A830B9W6-F1
#
_cell.length_a   1.000
_cell.length_b   1.000
_cell.length_c   1.000
_cell.angle_alpha   90.00
_cell.angle_beta   90.00
_cell.angle_gamma   90.00
#
_symmetry.space_group_name_H-M   'P 1'
#
loop_
_entity.id
_entity.type
_entity.pdbx_description
1 polymer ?
#
loop_
_entity_poly.entity_id
_entity_poly.type
_entity_poly.pdbx_seq_one_letter_code
_entity_poly.pdbx_strand_id
1 'polypeptide(L)'
;MVIGDGILTPAIFVLSASGGIKVDHPKKFYADVVVIVAVIILVGLFSMQHYGTDKVGWLFAPIVLIWFIMIGVIGIFNIYKYDSSVLRAFSPVYVYRYLKTGKKKGWTSLGGIMLSITGTEALFADLAHFPVSAIQLAFTVVVFPFLLLAYSGQATYLMKNSEHVQDAFYRSIPGIIFFFFTKLI
;
A
#
# COMPACT_ATOMS: atom_id res chain seq x y z
N MET A 1 -11.77 -18.13 -9.39
CA MET A 1 -11.11 -17.25 -8.40
C MET A 1 -9.67 -16.99 -8.79
N VAL A 2 -8.82 -18.02 -8.92
CA VAL A 2 -7.39 -17.91 -9.31
C VAL A 2 -7.12 -17.13 -10.61
N ILE A 3 -7.90 -17.35 -11.68
CA ILE A 3 -7.70 -16.65 -12.96
C ILE A 3 -8.02 -15.14 -12.85
N GLY A 4 -9.03 -14.79 -12.06
CA GLY A 4 -9.41 -13.40 -11.85
C GLY A 4 -8.35 -12.65 -11.04
N ASP A 5 -7.86 -13.26 -9.96
CA ASP A 5 -6.80 -12.70 -9.13
C ASP A 5 -5.47 -12.59 -9.89
N GLY A 6 -5.08 -13.62 -10.65
CA GLY A 6 -3.84 -13.62 -11.43
C GLY A 6 -3.79 -12.60 -12.58
N ILE A 7 -4.94 -12.13 -13.08
CA ILE A 7 -5.02 -11.15 -14.19
C ILE A 7 -5.32 -9.74 -13.66
N LEU A 8 -6.28 -9.59 -12.75
CA LEU A 8 -6.73 -8.27 -12.30
C LEU A 8 -5.75 -7.63 -11.33
N THR A 9 -5.15 -8.42 -10.44
CA THR A 9 -4.30 -7.92 -9.37
C THR A 9 -3.01 -7.24 -9.89
N PRO A 10 -2.27 -7.83 -10.85
CA PRO A 10 -1.13 -7.14 -11.47
C PRO A 10 -1.54 -5.85 -12.20
N ALA A 11 -2.67 -5.88 -12.91
CA ALA A 11 -3.16 -4.71 -13.63
C ALA A 11 -3.53 -3.57 -12.68
N ILE A 12 -4.25 -3.85 -11.60
CA ILE A 12 -4.66 -2.86 -10.60
C ILE A 12 -3.45 -2.27 -9.88
N PHE A 13 -2.47 -3.09 -9.49
CA PHE A 13 -1.27 -2.61 -8.81
C PHE A 13 -0.41 -1.70 -9.72
N VAL A 14 -0.19 -2.09 -10.98
CA VAL A 14 0.62 -1.28 -11.91
C VAL A 14 -0.10 0.02 -12.30
N LEU A 15 -1.43 0.00 -12.47
CA LEU A 15 -2.22 1.20 -12.70
C LEU A 15 -2.20 2.14 -11.48
N SER A 16 -2.24 1.59 -10.27
CA SER A 16 -2.15 2.39 -9.04
C SER A 16 -0.75 3.01 -8.87
N ALA A 17 0.32 2.24 -9.13
CA ALA A 17 1.70 2.72 -9.08
C ALA A 17 1.96 3.83 -10.10
N SER A 18 1.49 3.65 -11.34
CA SER A 18 1.65 4.62 -12.42
C SER A 18 0.75 5.86 -12.23
N GLY A 19 -0.31 5.76 -11.41
CA GLY A 19 -1.07 6.90 -10.92
C GLY A 19 -0.26 7.84 -10.01
N GLY A 20 0.73 7.35 -9.28
CA GLY A 20 1.63 8.17 -8.47
C GLY A 20 2.45 9.18 -9.29
N ILE A 21 2.83 8.79 -10.50
CA ILE A 21 3.57 9.63 -11.44
C ILE A 21 2.74 10.86 -11.85
N LYS A 22 1.40 10.74 -11.88
CA LYS A 22 0.49 11.86 -12.23
C LYS A 22 0.47 12.97 -11.17
N VAL A 23 0.80 12.67 -9.91
CA VAL A 23 0.81 13.67 -8.82
C VAL A 23 1.91 14.69 -9.01
N ASP A 24 3.02 14.32 -9.66
CA ASP A 24 4.17 15.21 -9.85
C ASP A 24 3.98 16.17 -11.04
N HIS A 25 3.24 15.80 -12.10
CA HIS A 25 3.12 16.59 -13.34
C HIS A 25 1.69 16.62 -13.94
N PRO A 26 0.91 17.72 -13.77
CA PRO A 26 -0.53 17.77 -14.07
C PRO A 26 -0.87 18.14 -15.54
N LYS A 27 -0.17 17.61 -16.55
CA LYS A 27 -0.51 17.86 -17.96
C LYS A 27 -1.41 16.74 -18.53
N LYS A 28 -2.50 17.12 -19.20
CA LYS A 28 -3.57 16.24 -19.72
C LYS A 28 -3.13 15.11 -20.67
N PHE A 29 -1.92 15.15 -21.24
CA PHE A 29 -1.40 14.15 -22.19
C PHE A 29 -0.81 12.89 -21.54
N TYR A 30 -0.71 12.82 -20.20
CA TYR A 30 -0.07 11.68 -19.51
C TYR A 30 -0.99 10.48 -19.27
N ALA A 31 -2.31 10.60 -19.41
CA ALA A 31 -3.21 9.47 -19.13
C ALA A 31 -2.94 8.27 -20.05
N ASP A 32 -2.73 8.51 -21.34
CA ASP A 32 -2.37 7.49 -22.32
C ASP A 32 -0.94 6.96 -22.09
N VAL A 33 0.01 7.85 -21.82
CA VAL A 33 1.41 7.49 -21.54
C VAL A 33 1.52 6.58 -20.32
N VAL A 34 0.74 6.85 -19.27
CA VAL A 34 0.69 6.04 -18.04
C VAL A 34 0.20 4.63 -18.32
N VAL A 35 -0.79 4.46 -19.19
CA VAL A 35 -1.29 3.13 -19.59
C VAL A 35 -0.24 2.39 -20.41
N ILE A 36 0.44 3.07 -21.36
CA ILE A 36 1.50 2.46 -22.16
C ILE A 36 2.67 2.01 -21.28
N VAL A 37 3.10 2.85 -20.34
CA VAL A 37 4.16 2.50 -19.38
C VAL A 37 3.74 1.33 -18.51
N ALA A 38 2.49 1.30 -18.04
CA ALA A 38 1.96 0.17 -17.28
C ALA A 38 2.02 -1.15 -18.07
N VAL A 39 1.65 -1.13 -19.36
CA VAL A 39 1.75 -2.30 -20.24
C VAL A 39 3.20 -2.76 -20.41
N ILE A 40 4.14 -1.83 -20.62
CA ILE A 40 5.57 -2.17 -20.75
C ILE A 40 6.10 -2.82 -19.47
N ILE A 41 5.77 -2.26 -18.30
CA ILE A 41 6.17 -2.82 -17.00
C ILE A 41 5.60 -4.24 -16.84
N LEU A 42 4.32 -4.44 -17.19
CA LEU A 42 3.66 -5.73 -17.05
C LEU A 42 4.29 -6.78 -17.98
N VAL A 43 4.53 -6.43 -19.25
CA VAL A 43 5.22 -7.31 -20.20
C VAL A 43 6.64 -7.64 -19.72
N GLY A 44 7.39 -6.66 -19.20
CA GLY A 44 8.73 -6.87 -18.65
C GLY A 44 8.72 -7.81 -17.44
N LEU A 45 7.83 -7.58 -16.47
CA LEU A 45 7.66 -8.42 -15.28
C LEU A 45 7.31 -9.86 -15.64
N PHE A 46 6.29 -10.06 -16.49
CA PHE A 46 5.86 -11.40 -16.91
C PHE A 46 6.91 -12.11 -17.78
N SER A 47 7.67 -11.37 -18.60
CA SER A 47 8.77 -11.94 -19.38
C SER A 47 9.92 -12.42 -18.47
N MET A 48 10.21 -11.69 -17.40
CA MET A 48 11.25 -12.05 -16.43
C MET A 48 10.87 -13.28 -15.58
N GLN A 49 9.58 -13.55 -15.37
CA GLN A 49 9.11 -14.73 -14.63
C GLN A 49 9.51 -16.07 -15.29
N HIS A 50 9.82 -16.08 -16.59
CA HIS A 50 10.30 -17.29 -17.28
C HIS A 50 11.69 -17.76 -16.80
N TYR A 51 12.50 -16.87 -16.21
CA TYR A 51 13.86 -17.18 -15.73
C TYR A 51 13.90 -17.83 -14.33
N GLY A 52 12.74 -18.15 -13.76
CA GLY A 52 12.60 -18.83 -12.46
C GLY A 52 12.14 -17.89 -11.35
N THR A 53 11.01 -18.23 -10.74
CA THR A 53 10.37 -17.48 -9.65
C THR A 53 11.28 -17.31 -8.43
N ASP A 54 12.18 -18.27 -8.16
CA ASP A 54 13.12 -18.20 -7.04
C ASP A 54 14.13 -17.06 -7.18
N LYS A 55 14.71 -16.87 -8.37
CA LYS A 55 15.71 -15.81 -8.59
C LYS A 55 15.09 -14.42 -8.61
N VAL A 56 13.87 -14.32 -9.16
CA VAL A 56 13.09 -13.09 -9.16
C VAL A 56 12.71 -12.73 -7.72
N GLY A 57 12.18 -13.67 -6.94
CA GLY A 57 11.81 -13.45 -5.53
C GLY A 57 12.96 -12.93 -4.68
N TRP A 58 14.19 -13.42 -4.90
CA TRP A 58 15.36 -12.97 -4.15
C TRP A 58 15.77 -11.51 -4.43
N LEU A 59 15.54 -11.02 -5.66
CA LEU A 59 15.78 -9.62 -6.02
C LEU A 59 14.69 -8.70 -5.46
N PHE A 60 13.42 -9.13 -5.50
CA PHE A 60 12.29 -8.34 -5.05
C PHE A 60 12.20 -8.24 -3.51
N ALA A 61 12.60 -9.27 -2.78
CA ALA A 61 12.57 -9.28 -1.32
C ALA A 61 13.27 -8.07 -0.64
N PRO A 62 14.55 -7.73 -0.94
CA PRO A 62 15.21 -6.57 -0.35
C PRO A 62 14.58 -5.24 -0.78
N ILE A 63 14.09 -5.14 -2.02
CA ILE A 63 13.42 -3.93 -2.53
C ILE A 63 12.14 -3.67 -1.73
N VAL A 64 11.32 -4.70 -1.53
CA VAL A 64 10.09 -4.63 -0.74
C VAL A 64 10.40 -4.32 0.73
N LEU A 65 11.45 -4.89 1.30
CA LEU A 65 11.88 -4.59 2.67
C LEU A 65 12.28 -3.12 2.84
N ILE A 66 13.10 -2.59 1.94
CA ILE A 66 13.50 -1.18 1.94
C ILE A 66 12.26 -0.30 1.82
N TRP A 67 11.34 -0.65 0.93
CA TRP A 67 10.08 0.07 0.75
C TRP A 67 9.24 0.09 2.04
N PHE A 68 9.08 -1.05 2.73
CA PHE A 68 8.38 -1.12 4.01
C PHE A 68 9.01 -0.25 5.09
N ILE A 69 10.34 -0.26 5.18
CA ILE A 69 11.07 0.60 6.13
C ILE A 69 10.83 2.08 5.80
N MET A 70 10.89 2.46 4.52
CA MET A 70 10.65 3.84 4.08
C MET A 70 9.25 4.33 4.46
N ILE A 71 8.20 3.56 4.14
CA ILE A 71 6.82 3.96 4.50
C ILE A 71 6.61 4.00 6.02
N GLY A 72 7.30 3.12 6.76
CA GLY A 72 7.29 3.09 8.22
C GLY A 72 7.86 4.37 8.84
N VAL A 73 9.03 4.79 8.36
CA VAL A 73 9.69 6.02 8.81
C VAL A 73 8.83 7.25 8.49
N ILE A 74 8.23 7.30 7.30
CA ILE A 74 7.29 8.38 6.93
C ILE A 74 6.07 8.38 7.86
N GLY A 75 5.52 7.20 8.17
CA GLY A 75 4.42 7.04 9.11
C GLY A 75 4.75 7.60 10.50
N ILE A 76 5.89 7.21 11.07
CA ILE A 76 6.37 7.72 12.37
C ILE A 76 6.54 9.23 12.35
N PHE A 77 7.16 9.77 11.30
CA PHE A 77 7.38 11.21 11.15
C PHE A 77 6.06 11.99 11.16
N ASN A 78 5.04 11.49 10.45
CA ASN A 78 3.72 12.11 10.42
C ASN A 78 3.00 12.02 11.77
N ILE A 79 3.08 10.88 12.46
CA ILE A 79 2.48 10.74 13.79
C ILE A 79 3.10 11.74 14.79
N TYR A 80 4.42 11.92 14.73
CA TYR A 80 5.12 12.87 15.60
C TYR A 80 4.80 14.33 15.24
N LYS A 81 4.71 14.65 13.95
CA LYS A 81 4.50 16.02 13.46
C LYS A 81 3.06 16.51 13.61
N TYR A 82 2.07 15.64 13.37
CA TYR A 82 0.67 16.06 13.28
C TYR A 82 -0.07 15.88 14.61
N ASP A 83 -0.16 14.67 15.15
CA ASP A 83 -0.75 14.42 16.47
C ASP A 83 -0.59 12.94 16.90
N SER A 84 -0.20 12.68 18.15
CA SER A 84 -0.14 11.31 18.70
C SER A 84 -1.51 10.76 19.10
N SER A 85 -2.58 11.58 19.04
CA SER A 85 -3.95 11.15 19.34
C SER A 85 -4.47 10.03 18.43
N VAL A 86 -3.84 9.78 17.27
CA VAL A 86 -4.22 8.66 16.39
C VAL A 86 -4.02 7.30 17.06
N LEU A 87 -3.12 7.20 18.04
CA LEU A 87 -2.92 5.97 18.80
C LEU A 87 -4.17 5.60 19.63
N ARG A 88 -5.06 6.56 19.91
CA ARG A 88 -6.37 6.25 20.53
C ARG A 88 -7.32 5.53 19.57
N ALA A 89 -7.08 5.56 18.25
CA ALA A 89 -7.89 4.83 17.27
C ALA A 89 -7.76 3.31 17.42
N PHE A 90 -6.69 2.81 18.06
CA PHE A 90 -6.54 1.39 18.40
C PHE A 90 -7.50 0.93 19.49
N SER A 91 -8.13 1.85 20.23
CA SER A 91 -9.11 1.46 21.25
C SER A 91 -10.43 1.03 20.60
N PRO A 92 -10.94 -0.18 20.91
CA PRO A 92 -12.16 -0.73 20.31
C PRO A 92 -13.42 0.11 20.59
N VAL A 93 -13.36 0.97 21.61
CA VAL A 93 -14.44 1.91 21.96
C VAL A 93 -14.71 2.90 20.83
N TYR A 94 -13.67 3.34 20.10
CA TYR A 94 -13.82 4.30 19.00
C TYR A 94 -14.36 3.64 17.74
N VAL A 95 -13.98 2.39 17.48
CA VAL A 95 -14.53 1.59 16.36
C VAL A 95 -16.02 1.37 16.55
N TYR A 96 -16.45 0.96 17.75
CA TYR A 96 -17.87 0.78 18.06
C TYR A 96 -18.67 2.09 17.94
N ARG A 97 -18.11 3.20 18.45
CA ARG A 97 -18.73 4.53 18.33
C ARG A 97 -18.84 4.96 16.86
N TYR A 98 -17.80 4.73 16.05
CA TYR A 98 -17.79 5.04 14.63
C TYR A 98 -18.87 4.27 13.86
N LEU A 99 -19.00 2.97 14.10
CA LEU A 99 -20.04 2.15 13.46
C LEU A 99 -21.45 2.53 13.89
N LYS A 100 -21.65 2.84 15.18
CA LYS A 100 -22.96 3.24 15.73
C LYS A 100 -23.42 4.60 15.20
N THR A 101 -22.52 5.58 15.09
CA THR A 101 -22.83 6.93 14.60
C THR A 101 -22.87 7.01 13.07
N GLY A 102 -22.04 6.22 12.38
CA GLY A 102 -21.81 6.29 10.93
C GLY A 102 -22.87 5.63 10.05
N LYS A 103 -23.82 4.84 10.61
CA LYS A 103 -24.90 4.12 9.89
C LYS A 103 -24.49 3.68 8.47
N LYS A 104 -25.03 4.30 7.41
CA LYS A 104 -24.74 3.97 5.99
C LYS A 104 -23.28 4.19 5.56
N LYS A 105 -22.65 5.29 6.01
CA LYS A 105 -21.25 5.60 5.66
C LYS A 105 -20.27 4.66 6.35
N GLY A 106 -20.53 4.31 7.61
CA GLY A 106 -19.75 3.30 8.34
C GLY A 106 -19.82 1.93 7.66
N TRP A 107 -21.01 1.53 7.18
CA TRP A 107 -21.20 0.30 6.41
C TRP A 107 -20.45 0.29 5.08
N THR A 108 -20.39 1.42 4.39
CA THR A 108 -19.63 1.52 3.12
C THR A 108 -18.12 1.41 3.37
N SER A 109 -17.62 1.96 4.49
CA SER A 109 -16.21 1.87 4.87
C SER A 109 -15.75 0.44 5.19
N LEU A 110 -16.66 -0.44 5.63
CA LEU A 110 -16.36 -1.87 5.82
C LEU A 110 -15.99 -2.58 4.51
N GLY A 111 -16.41 -2.05 3.35
CA GLY A 111 -15.99 -2.57 2.05
C GLY A 111 -14.47 -2.54 1.85
N GLY A 112 -13.77 -1.55 2.43
CA GLY A 112 -12.30 -1.51 2.40
C GLY A 112 -11.65 -2.64 3.23
N ILE A 113 -12.32 -3.10 4.28
CA ILE A 113 -11.86 -4.24 5.10
C ILE A 113 -11.97 -5.53 4.29
N MET A 114 -12.97 -5.66 3.42
CA MET A 114 -13.10 -6.81 2.51
C MET A 114 -11.87 -6.98 1.61
N LEU A 115 -11.27 -5.88 1.14
CA LEU A 115 -10.04 -5.94 0.34
C LEU A 115 -8.86 -6.52 1.14
N SER A 116 -8.82 -6.26 2.45
CA SER A 116 -7.79 -6.84 3.34
C SER A 116 -7.98 -8.36 3.53
N ILE A 117 -9.23 -8.85 3.48
CA ILE A 117 -9.53 -10.29 3.55
C ILE A 117 -8.96 -10.99 2.32
N THR A 118 -9.15 -10.44 1.11
CA THR A 118 -8.59 -11.01 -0.14
C THR A 118 -7.06 -11.06 -0.11
N GLY A 119 -6.39 -10.04 0.46
CA GLY A 119 -4.93 -10.08 0.65
C GLY A 119 -4.47 -11.17 1.63
N THR A 120 -5.31 -11.50 2.62
CA THR A 120 -5.03 -12.59 3.55
C THR A 120 -5.19 -13.96 2.87
N GLU A 121 -6.17 -14.12 1.97
CA GLU A 121 -6.34 -15.35 1.17
C GLU A 121 -5.12 -15.61 0.26
N ALA A 122 -4.58 -14.56 -0.36
CA ALA A 122 -3.35 -14.66 -1.14
C ALA A 122 -2.15 -15.14 -0.29
N LEU A 123 -2.01 -14.58 0.92
CA LEU A 123 -1.00 -15.03 1.89
C LEU A 123 -1.19 -16.51 2.28
N PHE A 124 -2.44 -16.96 2.41
CA PHE A 124 -2.75 -18.36 2.71
C PHE A 124 -2.43 -19.29 1.54
N ALA A 125 -2.60 -18.84 0.29
CA ALA A 125 -2.20 -19.61 -0.88
C ALA A 125 -0.67 -19.82 -0.93
N ASP A 126 0.11 -18.83 -0.48
CA ASP A 126 1.58 -18.90 -0.45
C ASP A 126 2.12 -19.89 0.60
N LEU A 127 1.33 -20.28 1.61
CA LEU A 127 1.68 -21.35 2.56
C LEU A 127 1.85 -22.71 1.87
N ALA A 128 1.27 -22.89 0.67
CA ALA A 128 1.48 -24.11 -0.11
C ALA A 128 2.90 -24.21 -0.68
N HIS A 129 3.63 -23.09 -0.75
CA HIS A 129 4.98 -23.01 -1.34
C HIS A 129 6.07 -22.68 -0.33
N PHE A 130 5.77 -21.90 0.71
CA PHE A 130 6.73 -21.45 1.72
C PHE A 130 6.42 -21.97 3.13
N PRO A 131 7.44 -22.14 3.99
CA PRO A 131 7.22 -22.58 5.36
C PRO A 131 6.45 -21.54 6.18
N VAL A 132 5.46 -22.01 6.95
CA VAL A 132 4.56 -21.19 7.76
C VAL A 132 5.30 -20.23 8.69
N SER A 133 6.39 -20.70 9.31
CA SER A 133 7.20 -19.90 10.24
C SER A 133 7.87 -18.69 9.58
N ALA A 134 8.32 -18.83 8.32
CA ALA A 134 8.94 -17.72 7.59
C ALA A 134 7.91 -16.63 7.26
N ILE A 135 6.71 -17.04 6.82
CA ILE A 135 5.61 -16.10 6.51
C ILE A 135 5.15 -15.38 7.78
N GLN A 136 4.95 -16.11 8.88
CA GLN A 136 4.54 -15.51 10.15
C GLN A 136 5.57 -14.49 10.65
N LEU A 137 6.86 -14.83 10.61
CA LEU A 137 7.91 -13.92 11.08
C LEU A 137 8.02 -12.67 10.19
N ALA A 138 8.00 -12.84 8.87
CA ALA A 138 8.01 -11.70 7.94
C ALA A 138 6.79 -10.79 8.13
N PHE A 139 5.61 -11.39 8.29
CA PHE A 139 4.38 -10.63 8.47
C PHE A 139 4.35 -9.89 9.81
N THR A 140 4.65 -10.57 10.92
CA THR A 140 4.57 -9.98 12.26
C THR A 140 5.69 -8.96 12.54
N VAL A 141 6.91 -9.18 12.04
CA VAL A 141 8.06 -8.32 12.36
C VAL A 141 8.19 -7.14 11.40
N VAL A 142 7.84 -7.32 10.12
CA VAL A 142 8.04 -6.29 9.10
C VAL A 142 6.70 -5.74 8.64
N VAL A 143 5.89 -6.56 7.98
CA VAL A 143 4.72 -6.07 7.23
C VAL A 143 3.71 -5.40 8.16
N PHE A 144 3.34 -6.07 9.26
CA PHE A 144 2.34 -5.60 10.21
C PHE A 144 2.71 -4.26 10.87
N PRO A 145 3.87 -4.10 11.55
CA PRO A 145 4.19 -2.84 12.20
C PRO A 145 4.37 -1.71 11.19
N PHE A 146 5.05 -1.93 10.06
CA PHE A 146 5.27 -0.87 9.08
C PHE A 146 3.98 -0.41 8.38
N LEU A 147 3.07 -1.33 8.06
CA LEU A 147 1.74 -0.98 7.54
C LEU A 147 0.93 -0.19 8.56
N LEU A 148 0.90 -0.65 9.82
CA LEU A 148 0.16 0.00 10.89
C LEU A 148 0.66 1.43 11.10
N LEU A 149 1.98 1.65 11.07
CA LEU A 149 2.61 2.96 11.11
C LEU A 149 2.23 3.82 9.89
N ALA A 150 2.29 3.26 8.69
CA ALA A 150 1.97 3.98 7.46
C ALA A 150 0.50 4.45 7.42
N TYR A 151 -0.44 3.57 7.75
CA TYR A 151 -1.87 3.92 7.81
C TYR A 151 -2.18 4.92 8.93
N SER A 152 -1.57 4.75 10.10
CA SER A 152 -1.73 5.69 11.22
C SER A 152 -1.17 7.07 10.86
N GLY A 153 -0.02 7.13 10.19
CA GLY A 153 0.56 8.37 9.68
C GLY A 153 -0.33 9.07 8.66
N GLN A 154 -0.89 8.33 7.69
CA GLN A 154 -1.86 8.89 6.74
C GLN A 154 -3.12 9.41 7.42
N ALA A 155 -3.64 8.69 8.42
CA ALA A 155 -4.79 9.13 9.19
C ALA A 155 -4.50 10.44 9.94
N THR A 156 -3.33 10.59 10.57
CA THR A 156 -2.93 11.86 11.22
C THR A 156 -2.83 13.03 10.25
N TYR A 157 -2.28 12.79 9.07
CA TYR A 157 -2.18 13.81 8.02
C TYR A 157 -3.58 14.24 7.56
N LEU A 158 -4.48 13.28 7.33
CA LEU A 158 -5.83 13.53 6.84
C LEU A 158 -6.72 14.24 7.88
N MET A 159 -6.48 14.02 9.18
CA MET A 159 -7.18 14.74 10.25
C MET A 159 -6.96 16.26 10.19
N LYS A 160 -5.81 16.74 9.69
CA LYS A 160 -5.55 18.17 9.52
C LYS A 160 -5.81 18.68 8.10
N ASN A 161 -5.89 17.78 7.11
CA ASN A 161 -5.99 18.11 5.69
C ASN A 161 -7.06 17.27 4.98
N SER A 162 -8.32 17.43 5.39
CA SER A 162 -9.46 16.63 4.92
C SER A 162 -9.73 16.68 3.41
N GLU A 163 -9.22 17.68 2.69
CA GLU A 163 -9.42 17.84 1.24
C GLU A 163 -8.50 16.96 0.39
N HIS A 164 -7.48 16.32 0.99
CA HIS A 164 -6.44 15.59 0.26
C HIS A 164 -6.62 14.06 0.24
N VAL A 165 -7.86 13.56 0.31
CA VAL A 165 -8.16 12.11 0.42
C VAL A 165 -7.55 11.28 -0.72
N GLN A 166 -7.55 11.80 -1.96
CA GLN A 166 -7.10 11.04 -3.14
C GLN A 166 -5.58 10.92 -3.25
N ASP A 167 -4.83 11.90 -2.75
CA ASP A 167 -3.35 11.92 -2.80
C ASP A 167 -2.73 11.79 -1.40
N ALA A 168 -3.49 11.32 -0.41
CA ALA A 168 -3.10 11.37 0.99
C ALA A 168 -1.75 10.69 1.24
N PHE A 169 -1.49 9.56 0.57
CA PHE A 169 -0.19 8.88 0.60
C PHE A 169 0.93 9.83 0.15
N TYR A 170 0.87 10.33 -1.09
CA TYR A 170 1.92 11.12 -1.71
C TYR A 170 2.14 12.48 -1.02
N ARG A 171 1.06 13.15 -0.59
CA ARG A 171 1.16 14.45 0.09
C ARG A 171 1.53 14.34 1.57
N SER A 172 1.34 13.17 2.18
CA SER A 172 1.82 12.92 3.53
C SER A 172 3.34 12.73 3.58
N ILE A 173 4.02 12.58 2.44
CA ILE A 173 5.48 12.44 2.39
C ILE A 173 6.14 13.82 2.54
N PRO A 174 7.08 14.02 3.49
CA PRO A 174 7.84 15.26 3.60
C PRO A 174 8.65 15.50 2.31
N GLY A 175 8.70 16.75 1.83
CA GLY A 175 9.30 17.08 0.52
C GLY A 175 10.74 16.60 0.27
N ILE A 176 11.57 16.45 1.32
CA ILE A 176 12.92 15.89 1.21
C ILE A 176 12.91 14.38 0.86
N ILE A 177 11.92 13.63 1.36
CA ILE A 177 11.81 12.18 1.16
C ILE A 177 11.05 11.86 -0.13
N PHE A 178 10.11 12.72 -0.54
CA PHE A 178 9.42 12.59 -1.82
C PHE A 178 10.41 12.59 -3.00
N PHE A 179 11.42 13.45 -2.95
CA PHE A 179 12.49 13.48 -3.96
C PHE A 179 13.30 12.17 -4.03
N PHE A 180 13.48 11.47 -2.90
CA PHE A 180 14.17 10.18 -2.88
C PHE A 180 13.25 9.03 -3.35
N PHE A 181 11.95 9.13 -3.07
CA PHE A 181 10.93 8.16 -3.47
C PHE A 181 10.69 8.14 -4.99
N THR A 182 10.62 9.33 -5.62
CA THR A 182 10.48 9.46 -7.08
C THR A 182 11.71 9.00 -7.86
N LYS A 183 12.88 8.90 -7.20
CA LYS A 183 14.14 8.48 -7.84
C LYS A 183 14.43 6.97 -7.71
N LEU A 184 13.69 6.28 -6.83
CA LEU A 184 13.80 4.84 -6.58
C LEU A 184 12.83 4.02 -7.45
N ILE A 185 11.81 4.68 -8.02
CA ILE A 185 10.87 4.17 -9.02
C ILE A 185 11.35 4.54 -10.41
#